data_AF-A0ABD8AMN2-F1
#
_entry.id   AF-A0ABD8AMN2-F1
#
_cell.length_a   1.000
_cell.length_b   1.000
_cell.length_c   1.000
_cell.angle_alpha   90.00
_cell.angle_beta   90.00
_cell.angle_gamma   90.00
#
_symmetry.space_group_name_H-M   'P 1'
#
loop_
_entity.id
_entity.type
_entity.pdbx_description
1 polymer ?
#
loop_
_entity_poly.entity_id
_entity_poly.type
_entity_poly.pdbx_seq_one_letter_code
_entity_poly.pdbx_strand_id
1 'polypeptide(L)'
;MAYSQSKTEIVATHLRTRFMEGNVEGHEIVVALISMVKAEKINLDEVAPILSTVFFEQPQGILLALEKASTLIDDELIDSILHEVNEKA
;
A
#
# COMPACT_ATOMS: atom_id res chain seq x y z
N MET A 1 -6.51 0.74 -29.34
CA MET A 1 -6.33 1.93 -28.47
C MET A 1 -5.35 1.52 -27.38
N ALA A 2 -4.19 2.16 -27.32
CA ALA A 2 -3.08 1.72 -26.48
C ALA A 2 -3.35 2.07 -25.01
N TYR A 3 -3.41 1.05 -24.16
CA TYR A 3 -3.50 1.20 -22.71
C TYR A 3 -2.20 1.84 -22.19
N SER A 4 -2.26 3.11 -21.82
CA SER A 4 -1.28 3.69 -20.89
C SER A 4 -1.85 3.53 -19.49
N GLN A 5 -1.65 2.36 -18.86
CA GLN A 5 -1.93 2.23 -17.43
C GLN A 5 -0.95 3.13 -16.67
N SER A 6 -1.45 3.83 -15.64
CA SER A 6 -0.57 4.61 -14.77
C SER A 6 0.37 3.66 -14.02
N LYS A 7 1.57 4.13 -13.69
CA LYS A 7 2.56 3.37 -12.92
C LYS A 7 1.97 2.84 -11.61
N THR A 8 1.15 3.66 -10.94
CA THR A 8 0.40 3.33 -9.73
C THR A 8 -0.51 2.12 -9.93
N GLU A 9 -1.25 2.07 -11.05
CA GLU A 9 -2.17 0.97 -11.38
C GLU A 9 -1.43 -0.35 -11.63
N ILE A 10 -0.26 -0.29 -12.29
CA ILE A 10 0.59 -1.46 -12.53
C ILE A 10 1.10 -2.03 -11.21
N VAL A 11 1.64 -1.19 -10.32
CA VAL A 11 2.13 -1.59 -9.00
C VAL A 11 0.99 -2.18 -8.17
N ALA A 12 -0.14 -1.51 -8.12
CA ALA A 12 -1.31 -1.95 -7.37
C ALA A 12 -1.84 -3.30 -7.87
N THR A 13 -1.94 -3.48 -9.18
CA THR A 13 -2.38 -4.75 -9.78
C THR A 13 -1.42 -5.87 -9.44
N HIS A 14 -0.12 -5.64 -9.60
CA HIS A 14 0.90 -6.64 -9.29
C HIS A 14 0.86 -7.09 -7.83
N LEU A 15 0.82 -6.13 -6.90
CA LEU A 15 0.77 -6.42 -5.46
C LEU A 15 -0.53 -7.10 -5.05
N ARG A 16 -1.66 -6.71 -5.65
CA ARG A 16 -2.96 -7.35 -5.42
C ARG A 16 -2.95 -8.81 -5.86
N THR A 17 -2.42 -9.11 -7.04
CA THR A 17 -2.30 -10.50 -7.52
C THR A 17 -1.49 -11.34 -6.54
N ARG A 18 -0.33 -10.83 -6.11
CA ARG A 18 0.55 -11.52 -5.14
C ARG A 18 -0.14 -11.74 -3.80
N PHE A 19 -0.91 -10.76 -3.33
CA PHE A 19 -1.70 -10.86 -2.10
C PHE A 19 -2.80 -11.94 -2.22
N MET A 20 -3.55 -11.93 -3.32
CA MET A 20 -4.61 -12.91 -3.58
C MET A 20 -4.09 -14.34 -3.72
N GLU A 21 -2.89 -14.51 -4.26
CA GLU A 21 -2.21 -15.80 -4.37
C GLU A 21 -1.66 -16.30 -3.03
N GLY A 22 -1.68 -15.46 -1.97
CA GLY A 22 -1.07 -15.78 -0.68
C GLY A 22 0.45 -15.77 -0.71
N ASN A 23 1.06 -15.18 -1.74
CA ASN A 23 2.52 -15.09 -1.91
C ASN A 23 3.13 -14.00 -1.01
N VAL A 24 2.33 -13.06 -0.53
CA VAL A 24 2.71 -11.97 0.38
C VAL A 24 1.57 -11.67 1.33
N GLU A 25 1.90 -11.28 2.55
CA GLU A 25 0.96 -10.76 3.53
C GLU A 25 0.80 -9.24 3.44
N GLY A 26 -0.32 -8.73 3.97
CA GLY A 26 -0.65 -7.31 3.89
C GLY A 26 0.42 -6.38 4.48
N HIS A 27 1.04 -6.76 5.59
CA HIS A 27 2.08 -5.96 6.23
C HIS A 27 3.38 -5.94 5.42
N GLU A 28 3.70 -7.02 4.70
CA GLU A 28 4.85 -7.08 3.80
C GLU A 28 4.67 -6.15 2.60
N ILE A 29 3.42 -5.99 2.12
CA ILE A 29 3.07 -5.03 1.09
C ILE A 29 3.31 -3.59 1.58
N VAL A 30 2.89 -3.28 2.80
CA VAL A 30 3.11 -1.95 3.40
C VAL A 30 4.62 -1.65 3.49
N VAL A 31 5.42 -2.59 4.00
CA VAL A 31 6.88 -2.44 4.10
C VAL A 31 7.53 -2.23 2.72
N ALA A 32 7.07 -2.98 1.71
CA ALA A 32 7.55 -2.82 0.34
C ALA A 32 7.24 -1.42 -0.21
N LEU A 33 6.02 -0.91 -0.01
CA LEU A 33 5.62 0.41 -0.47
C LEU A 33 6.41 1.53 0.21
N ILE A 34 6.63 1.44 1.53
CA ILE A 34 7.47 2.41 2.26
C ILE A 34 8.91 2.38 1.71
N SER A 35 9.44 1.19 1.45
CA SER A 35 10.77 1.04 0.85
C SER A 35 10.84 1.68 -0.54
N MET A 36 9.77 1.57 -1.34
CA MET A 36 9.66 2.21 -2.65
C MET A 36 9.56 3.73 -2.55
N VAL A 37 8.85 4.28 -1.56
CA VAL A 37 8.81 5.73 -1.28
C VAL A 37 10.21 6.23 -0.93
N LYS A 38 10.89 5.58 0.00
CA LYS A 38 12.27 5.93 0.41
C LYS A 38 13.28 5.85 -0.74
N ALA A 39 13.06 4.95 -1.69
CA ALA A 39 13.87 4.81 -2.89
C ALA A 39 13.43 5.74 -4.04
N GLU A 40 12.51 6.67 -3.77
CA GLU A 40 11.93 7.63 -4.74
C GLU A 40 11.36 6.93 -5.99
N LYS A 41 10.86 5.71 -5.81
CA LYS A 41 10.22 4.92 -6.88
C LYS A 41 8.74 5.21 -6.98
N ILE A 42 8.10 5.65 -5.92
CA ILE A 42 6.72 6.18 -5.89
C ILE A 42 6.69 7.34 -4.90
N ASN A 43 5.68 8.18 -5.00
CA ASN A 43 5.42 9.23 -4.04
C ASN A 43 4.54 8.72 -2.88
N LEU A 44 4.57 9.42 -1.75
CA LEU A 44 3.79 9.05 -0.57
C LEU A 44 2.27 9.08 -0.84
N ASP A 45 1.79 10.07 -1.60
CA ASP A 45 0.39 10.23 -1.99
C ASP A 45 -0.12 9.12 -2.92
N GLU A 46 0.78 8.33 -3.52
CA GLU A 46 0.44 7.14 -4.31
C GLU A 46 0.19 5.90 -3.43
N VAL A 47 0.66 5.88 -2.19
CA VAL A 47 0.62 4.69 -1.32
C VAL A 47 -0.81 4.33 -0.93
N ALA A 48 -1.60 5.28 -0.45
CA ALA A 48 -2.98 5.02 -0.04
C ALA A 48 -3.86 4.53 -1.21
N PRO A 49 -3.83 5.12 -2.43
CA PRO A 49 -4.51 4.56 -3.60
C PRO A 49 -4.08 3.13 -3.95
N ILE A 50 -2.79 2.82 -3.86
CA ILE A 50 -2.27 1.46 -4.12
C ILE A 50 -2.84 0.48 -3.09
N LEU A 51 -2.77 0.82 -1.80
CA LEU A 51 -3.32 0.00 -0.73
C LEU A 51 -4.82 -0.21 -0.91
N SER A 52 -5.57 0.83 -1.28
CA SER A 52 -7.02 0.70 -1.55
C SER A 52 -7.29 -0.35 -2.62
N THR A 53 -6.55 -0.30 -3.73
CA THR A 53 -6.70 -1.30 -4.81
C THR A 53 -6.32 -2.71 -4.34
N VAL A 54 -5.23 -2.87 -3.59
CA VAL A 54 -4.76 -4.17 -3.07
C VAL A 54 -5.79 -4.79 -2.13
N PHE A 55 -6.38 -3.97 -1.26
CA PHE A 55 -7.34 -4.39 -0.25
C PHE A 55 -8.80 -4.22 -0.70
N PHE A 56 -9.07 -4.16 -2.00
CA PHE A 56 -10.43 -4.14 -2.56
C PHE A 56 -11.31 -3.01 -2.01
N GLU A 57 -10.72 -1.83 -1.82
CA GLU A 57 -11.36 -0.65 -1.23
C GLU A 57 -11.92 -0.93 0.17
N GLN A 58 -11.31 -1.86 0.94
CA GLN A 58 -11.67 -2.20 2.32
C GLN A 58 -10.69 -1.57 3.31
N PRO A 59 -11.03 -0.43 3.94
CA PRO A 59 -10.12 0.28 4.86
C PRO A 59 -9.66 -0.57 6.04
N GLN A 60 -10.51 -1.49 6.52
CA GLN A 60 -10.22 -2.36 7.66
C GLN A 60 -9.00 -3.26 7.40
N GLY A 61 -8.85 -3.78 6.17
CA GLY A 61 -7.70 -4.59 5.79
C GLY A 61 -6.42 -3.77 5.70
N ILE A 62 -6.54 -2.52 5.24
CA ILE A 62 -5.44 -1.56 5.13
C ILE A 62 -4.93 -1.18 6.52
N LEU A 63 -5.83 -0.80 7.43
CA LEU A 63 -5.50 -0.42 8.80
C LEU A 63 -4.78 -1.57 9.54
N LEU A 64 -5.31 -2.79 9.45
CA LEU A 64 -4.67 -3.95 10.07
C LEU A 64 -3.26 -4.22 9.51
N ALA A 65 -3.07 -4.01 8.21
CA ALA A 65 -1.76 -4.18 7.57
C ALA A 65 -0.77 -3.10 8.03
N LEU A 66 -1.21 -1.85 8.13
CA LEU A 66 -0.41 -0.72 8.61
C LEU A 66 -0.03 -0.88 10.09
N GLU A 67 -0.97 -1.27 10.94
CA GLU A 67 -0.72 -1.57 12.36
C GLU A 67 0.29 -2.69 12.52
N LYS A 68 0.17 -3.78 11.75
CA LYS A 68 1.18 -4.85 11.78
C LYS A 68 2.54 -4.35 11.30
N ALA A 69 2.58 -3.54 10.25
CA ALA A 69 3.83 -2.99 9.74
C ALA A 69 4.51 -2.06 10.76
N SER A 70 3.76 -1.24 11.51
CA SER A 70 4.32 -0.36 12.55
C SER A 70 4.94 -1.13 13.71
N THR A 71 4.47 -2.35 13.99
CA THR A 71 5.15 -3.22 14.98
C THR A 71 6.50 -3.75 14.50
N LEU A 72 6.76 -3.75 13.20
CA LEU A 72 7.98 -4.28 12.58
C LEU A 72 8.98 -3.17 12.25
N ILE A 73 8.49 -1.97 11.95
CA ILE A 73 9.30 -0.82 11.57
C ILE A 73 8.74 0.40 12.29
N ASP A 74 9.60 1.07 13.06
CA ASP A 74 9.32 2.39 13.62
C ASP A 74 9.58 3.43 12.51
N ASP A 75 8.52 3.88 11.86
CA ASP A 75 8.59 4.77 10.70
C ASP A 75 7.44 5.78 10.69
N GLU A 76 7.77 7.07 10.75
CA GLU A 76 6.82 8.19 10.71
C GLU A 76 5.96 8.21 9.43
N LEU A 77 6.42 7.55 8.35
CA LEU A 77 5.63 7.37 7.13
C LEU A 77 4.40 6.48 7.38
N ILE A 78 4.49 5.48 8.26
CA ILE A 78 3.34 4.61 8.58
C ILE A 78 2.25 5.42 9.26
N ASP A 79 2.63 6.26 10.22
CA ASP A 79 1.69 7.12 10.94
C ASP A 79 1.00 8.12 9.99
N SER A 80 1.77 8.65 9.04
CA SER A 80 1.24 9.55 8.00
C SER A 80 0.18 8.85 7.13
N ILE A 81 0.43 7.60 6.73
CA ILE A 81 -0.52 6.81 5.92
C ILE A 81 -1.75 6.41 6.76
N LEU A 82 -1.56 6.01 8.02
CA LEU A 82 -2.64 5.68 8.96
C LEU A 82 -3.60 6.86 9.13
N HIS A 83 -3.07 8.08 9.25
CA HIS A 83 -3.88 9.28 9.34
C HIS A 83 -4.71 9.50 8.08
N GLU A 84 -4.11 9.41 6.89
CA GLU A 84 -4.79 9.59 5.60
C GLU A 84 -5.92 8.57 5.38
N VAL A 85 -5.68 7.30 5.72
CA VAL A 85 -6.70 6.24 5.57
C VAL A 85 -7.86 6.45 6.53
N ASN A 86 -7.60 6.88 7.77
CA ASN A 86 -8.64 7.17 8.76
C ASN A 86 -9.50 8.38 8.38
N GLU A 87 -8.95 9.40 7.73
CA GLU A 87 -9.74 10.55 7.26
C GLU A 87 -10.67 10.20 6.08
N LYS A 88 -10.37 9.14 5.34
CA LYS A 88 -11.11 8.70 4.15
C LYS A 88 -12.13 7.57 4.41
N ALA A 89 -12.15 7.01 5.62
CA ALA A 89 -13.06 5.93 6.05
C ALA A 89 -14.39 6.46 6.59
#